data_AF-A0A7X8AIW0-F1
#
_entry.id   AF-A0A7X8AIW0-F1
#
_cell.length_a   1.000
_cell.length_b   1.000
_cell.length_c   1.000
_cell.angle_alpha   90.00
_cell.angle_beta   90.00
_cell.angle_gamma   90.00
#
_symmetry.space_group_name_H-M   'P 1'
#
loop_
_entity.id
_entity.type
_entity.pdbx_description
1 polymer ?
#
loop_
_entity_poly.entity_id
_entity_poly.type
_entity_poly.pdbx_seq_one_letter_code
_entity_poly.pdbx_strand_id
1 'polypeptide(L)'
;LRKARKKIAEHPVSGGGLPTYGTNVLVNVINSVGALPTRNFKEAWFEGADKISGETMASTILLRNKACASCASACGRVTKAMGEIGEGPEYEAVWAYGAQCGVDNLEAISKANFICNKLGMDPITMGSTIGCAMELAELGLIDEKKAGVSLHWGNAEAIVKLTEDTGYRRGFGEELALGSYRFAEKYGHPELSMSAKKQEMPAYDPRALQGMGLEYATSNRGGCHVRGYLTSPEVLGIPEKLDPADTQSKPQWTKTFQDLTAAVDSLGFCLFLTFALDAGDLASQVTPIIGREVTAEELLTIGERIWNLEKFFNLKAGISPKEDTLPPRLLKEPIPAGPSKGRVNKLHEMLPRYYELRGWDKDGTPTKEKLESLDLLDLATK
;
A
#
# COMPACT_ATOMS: atom_id res chain seq x y z
N LEU A 1 4.47 -3.55 -29.01
CA LEU A 1 5.06 -4.69 -28.25
C LEU A 1 6.59 -4.69 -28.15
N ARG A 2 7.39 -4.85 -29.23
CA ARG A 2 8.87 -4.98 -29.13
C ARG A 2 9.55 -3.78 -28.45
N LYS A 3 9.14 -2.55 -28.80
CA LYS A 3 9.66 -1.30 -28.19
C LYS A 3 9.38 -1.24 -26.68
N ALA A 4 8.15 -1.55 -26.26
CA ALA A 4 7.76 -1.58 -24.84
C ALA A 4 8.56 -2.63 -24.05
N ARG A 5 8.71 -3.85 -24.59
CA ARG A 5 9.54 -4.89 -23.95
C ARG A 5 11.00 -4.47 -23.79
N LYS A 6 11.56 -3.76 -24.78
CA LYS A 6 12.91 -3.21 -24.70
C LYS A 6 13.02 -2.18 -23.58
N LYS A 7 12.09 -1.21 -23.50
CA LYS A 7 12.03 -0.22 -22.40
C LYS A 7 11.99 -0.91 -21.02
N ILE A 8 11.13 -1.92 -20.86
CA ILE A 8 11.00 -2.68 -19.61
C ILE A 8 12.31 -3.37 -19.21
N ALA A 9 12.98 -4.01 -20.17
CA ALA A 9 14.21 -4.77 -19.93
C ALA A 9 15.42 -3.87 -19.65
N GLU A 10 15.48 -2.68 -20.27
CA GLU A 10 16.60 -1.74 -20.10
C GLU A 10 16.42 -0.82 -18.88
N HIS A 11 15.20 -0.70 -18.34
CA HIS A 11 14.93 0.17 -17.20
C HIS A 11 15.47 -0.44 -15.89
N PRO A 12 16.23 0.32 -15.06
CA PRO A 12 16.93 -0.22 -13.88
C PRO A 12 16.03 -0.93 -12.87
N VAL A 13 14.79 -0.46 -12.68
CA VAL A 13 13.85 -1.08 -11.74
C VAL A 13 13.27 -2.36 -12.32
N SER A 14 12.68 -2.30 -13.52
CA SER A 14 11.91 -3.40 -14.09
C SER A 14 12.76 -4.48 -14.77
N GLY A 15 13.98 -4.15 -15.17
CA GLY A 15 14.95 -5.07 -15.76
C GLY A 15 16.11 -5.46 -14.83
N GLY A 16 16.31 -4.73 -13.73
CA GLY A 16 17.40 -4.97 -12.77
C GLY A 16 16.87 -5.31 -11.37
N GLY A 17 16.34 -4.32 -10.65
CA GLY A 17 15.95 -4.44 -9.24
C GLY A 17 14.89 -5.52 -9.00
N LEU A 18 13.76 -5.43 -9.69
CA LEU A 18 12.63 -6.37 -9.56
C LEU A 18 12.99 -7.84 -9.89
N PRO A 19 13.65 -8.17 -11.02
CA PRO A 19 14.01 -9.56 -11.28
C PRO A 19 14.98 -10.14 -10.24
N THR A 20 15.91 -9.31 -9.75
CA THR A 20 16.98 -9.71 -8.83
C THR A 20 16.45 -9.91 -7.41
N TYR A 21 15.77 -8.90 -6.86
CA TYR A 21 15.41 -8.84 -5.44
C TYR A 21 13.89 -8.90 -5.18
N GLY A 22 13.09 -8.98 -6.24
CA GLY A 22 11.64 -8.84 -6.13
C GLY A 22 11.23 -7.44 -5.68
N THR A 23 10.00 -7.31 -5.18
CA THR A 23 9.53 -6.05 -4.58
C THR A 23 10.27 -5.73 -3.28
N ASN A 24 10.78 -6.76 -2.59
CA ASN A 24 11.41 -6.63 -1.26
C ASN A 24 12.71 -5.82 -1.24
N VAL A 25 13.24 -5.43 -2.41
CA VAL A 25 14.28 -4.39 -2.53
C VAL A 25 13.88 -3.08 -1.83
N LEU A 26 12.57 -2.84 -1.69
CA LEU A 26 12.05 -1.64 -1.07
C LEU A 26 12.31 -1.56 0.44
N VAL A 27 12.59 -2.66 1.14
CA VAL A 27 12.84 -2.60 2.60
C VAL A 27 13.97 -1.63 2.92
N ASN A 28 15.16 -1.84 2.33
CA ASN A 28 16.32 -0.99 2.58
C ASN A 28 16.11 0.43 2.01
N VAL A 29 15.50 0.55 0.84
CA VAL A 29 15.21 1.85 0.20
C VAL A 29 14.30 2.71 1.08
N ILE A 30 13.15 2.17 1.51
CA ILE A 30 12.16 2.89 2.30
C ILE A 30 12.65 3.15 3.73
N ASN A 31 13.41 2.21 4.30
CA ASN A 31 14.05 2.43 5.59
C ASN A 31 15.07 3.58 5.54
N SER A 32 15.88 3.66 4.48
CA SER A 32 16.93 4.68 4.33
C SER A 32 16.40 6.11 4.30
N VAL A 33 15.17 6.31 3.81
CA VAL A 33 14.51 7.62 3.77
C VAL A 33 13.67 7.90 5.01
N GLY A 34 13.66 6.99 5.99
CA GLY A 34 12.88 7.10 7.22
C GLY A 34 11.38 7.05 6.96
N ALA A 35 10.93 6.18 6.05
CA ALA A 35 9.52 6.02 5.72
C ALA A 35 9.01 4.59 5.91
N LEU A 36 9.74 3.71 6.61
CA LEU A 36 9.33 2.32 6.86
C LEU A 36 8.58 2.27 8.20
N PRO A 37 7.24 2.13 8.23
CA PRO A 37 6.50 2.12 9.48
C PRO A 37 6.94 0.97 10.37
N THR A 38 7.18 1.26 11.65
CA THR A 38 7.72 0.29 12.61
C THR A 38 6.89 0.32 13.88
N ARG A 39 6.57 -0.87 14.42
CA ARG A 39 5.79 -1.07 15.65
C ARG A 39 4.47 -0.28 15.63
N ASN A 40 3.57 -0.65 14.73
CA ASN A 40 2.29 0.03 14.49
C ASN A 40 2.40 1.55 14.24
N PHE A 41 3.29 1.92 13.32
CA PHE A 41 3.56 3.33 12.94
C PHE A 41 4.02 4.22 14.11
N LYS A 42 4.48 3.67 15.24
CA LYS A 42 5.10 4.47 16.31
C LYS A 42 6.41 5.11 15.81
N GLU A 43 7.13 4.39 14.96
CA GLU A 43 8.37 4.81 14.34
C GLU A 43 8.27 4.69 12.81
N ALA A 44 9.23 5.29 12.09
CA ALA A 44 9.29 5.27 10.62
C ALA A 44 10.63 4.71 10.09
N TRP A 45 11.33 3.97 10.94
CA TRP A 45 12.60 3.31 10.64
C TRP A 45 12.70 2.04 11.48
N PHE A 46 13.34 1.00 10.96
CA PHE A 46 13.56 -0.26 11.67
C PHE A 46 15.04 -0.63 11.67
N GLU A 47 15.57 -0.92 12.86
CA GLU A 47 16.94 -1.35 13.05
C GLU A 47 17.23 -2.71 12.42
N GLY A 48 16.22 -3.58 12.34
CA GLY A 48 16.32 -4.92 11.75
C GLY A 48 16.05 -4.98 10.25
N ALA A 49 15.86 -3.86 9.57
CA ALA A 49 15.41 -3.82 8.17
C ALA A 49 16.31 -4.64 7.23
N ASP A 50 17.64 -4.55 7.39
CA ASP A 50 18.57 -5.26 6.51
C ASP A 50 18.41 -6.79 6.59
N LYS A 51 18.08 -7.34 7.77
CA LYS A 51 17.87 -8.78 7.97
C LYS A 51 16.63 -9.32 7.27
N ILE A 52 15.70 -8.45 6.90
CA ILE A 52 14.45 -8.81 6.21
C ILE A 52 14.40 -8.24 4.79
N SER A 53 15.52 -7.69 4.28
CA SER A 53 15.59 -7.03 2.97
C SER A 53 15.51 -8.00 1.78
N GLY A 54 15.32 -7.46 0.58
CA GLY A 54 15.36 -8.24 -0.67
C GLY A 54 16.72 -8.86 -0.92
N GLU A 55 17.80 -8.18 -0.51
CA GLU A 55 19.19 -8.62 -0.59
C GLU A 55 19.45 -9.80 0.36
N THR A 56 18.97 -9.72 1.60
CA THR A 56 19.04 -10.84 2.55
C THR A 56 18.20 -12.01 2.08
N MET A 57 16.98 -11.78 1.59
CA MET A 57 16.16 -12.83 1.00
C MET A 57 16.87 -13.54 -0.15
N ALA A 58 17.47 -12.79 -1.07
CA ALA A 58 18.17 -13.33 -2.23
C ALA A 58 19.40 -14.16 -1.86
N SER A 59 20.14 -13.77 -0.81
CA SER A 59 21.35 -14.47 -0.36
C SER A 59 21.09 -15.66 0.56
N THR A 60 19.86 -15.82 1.08
CA THR A 60 19.53 -16.84 2.09
C THR A 60 18.44 -17.81 1.63
N ILE A 61 17.18 -17.34 1.60
CA ILE A 61 15.99 -18.20 1.47
C ILE A 61 15.45 -18.29 0.05
N LEU A 62 15.92 -17.46 -0.89
CA LEU A 62 15.46 -17.45 -2.28
C LEU A 62 15.98 -18.68 -3.04
N LEU A 63 15.07 -19.40 -3.70
CA LEU A 63 15.42 -20.50 -4.60
C LEU A 63 15.50 -20.03 -6.05
N ARG A 64 14.55 -19.21 -6.48
CA ARG A 64 14.47 -18.63 -7.83
C ARG A 64 13.44 -17.52 -7.91
N ASN A 65 13.49 -16.75 -8.99
CA ASN A 65 12.41 -15.87 -9.39
C ASN A 65 11.32 -16.62 -10.18
N LYS A 66 10.14 -16.00 -10.31
CA LYS A 66 9.01 -16.49 -11.09
C LYS A 66 8.31 -15.33 -11.80
N ALA A 67 7.96 -15.55 -13.06
CA ALA A 67 7.21 -14.60 -13.87
C ALA A 67 5.72 -14.92 -13.89
N CYS A 68 4.89 -13.87 -13.89
CA CYS A 68 3.50 -13.97 -14.32
C CYS A 68 3.42 -14.27 -15.83
N ALA A 69 2.22 -14.57 -16.32
CA ALA A 69 1.99 -14.79 -17.74
C ALA A 69 2.46 -13.58 -18.57
N SER A 70 3.25 -13.85 -19.62
CA SER A 70 3.80 -12.83 -20.55
C SER A 70 4.68 -11.74 -19.91
N CYS A 71 5.10 -11.89 -18.65
CA CYS A 71 5.88 -10.90 -17.92
C CYS A 71 7.38 -11.00 -18.25
N ALA A 72 8.02 -9.85 -18.50
CA ALA A 72 9.45 -9.75 -18.75
C ALA A 72 10.29 -9.39 -17.51
N SER A 73 9.65 -8.96 -16.42
CA SER A 73 10.35 -8.51 -15.19
C SER A 73 10.54 -9.61 -14.14
N ALA A 74 9.72 -10.67 -14.17
CA ALA A 74 9.82 -11.82 -13.27
C ALA A 74 10.03 -11.46 -11.79
N CYS A 75 9.20 -10.57 -11.22
CA CYS A 75 9.38 -10.07 -9.86
C CYS A 75 9.01 -11.08 -8.75
N GLY A 76 8.18 -12.09 -9.03
CA GLY A 76 7.72 -13.05 -8.02
C GLY A 76 8.87 -13.88 -7.43
N ARG A 77 8.79 -14.19 -6.13
CA ARG A 77 9.82 -14.93 -5.39
C ARG A 77 9.35 -16.35 -5.10
N VAL A 78 10.23 -17.34 -5.25
CA VAL A 78 10.03 -18.69 -4.70
C VAL A 78 11.07 -18.90 -3.61
N THR A 79 10.62 -19.02 -2.36
CA THR A 79 11.48 -19.07 -1.18
C THR A 79 11.29 -20.37 -0.40
N LYS A 80 12.29 -20.72 0.42
CA LYS A 80 12.23 -21.83 1.37
C LYS A 80 12.42 -21.30 2.78
N ALA A 81 11.44 -21.52 3.66
CA ALA A 81 11.48 -21.09 5.05
C ALA A 81 10.86 -22.15 5.95
N MET A 82 11.48 -22.42 7.10
CA MET A 82 10.99 -23.40 8.10
C MET A 82 10.63 -24.77 7.49
N GLY A 83 11.42 -25.23 6.52
CA GLY A 83 11.21 -26.52 5.84
C GLY A 83 10.15 -26.53 4.75
N GLU A 84 9.45 -25.43 4.51
CA GLU A 84 8.42 -25.29 3.46
C GLU A 84 8.90 -24.46 2.28
N ILE A 85 8.39 -24.76 1.09
CA ILE A 85 8.63 -23.97 -0.13
C ILE A 85 7.32 -23.27 -0.49
N GLY A 86 7.39 -21.97 -0.77
CA GLY A 86 6.24 -21.15 -1.14
C GLY A 86 6.61 -19.94 -1.99
N GLU A 87 5.60 -19.19 -2.43
CA GLU A 87 5.79 -17.95 -3.17
C GLU A 87 5.75 -16.72 -2.25
N GLY A 88 6.54 -15.69 -2.60
CA GLY A 88 6.77 -14.50 -1.79
C GLY A 88 7.79 -14.75 -0.65
N PRO A 89 7.73 -13.98 0.44
CA PRO A 89 6.84 -12.82 0.61
C PRO A 89 7.21 -11.66 -0.34
N GLU A 90 6.20 -10.88 -0.73
CA GLU A 90 6.42 -9.56 -1.34
C GLU A 90 6.77 -8.53 -0.25
N TYR A 91 7.25 -7.35 -0.64
CA TYR A 91 7.64 -6.25 0.26
C TYR A 91 6.62 -5.96 1.37
N GLU A 92 5.35 -5.83 1.00
CA GLU A 92 4.27 -5.49 1.93
C GLU A 92 4.06 -6.59 2.99
N ALA A 93 4.14 -7.86 2.60
CA ALA A 93 4.03 -8.98 3.54
C ALA A 93 5.26 -9.04 4.46
N VAL A 94 6.45 -8.73 3.93
CA VAL A 94 7.67 -8.62 4.75
C VAL A 94 7.54 -7.52 5.78
N TRP A 95 7.09 -6.34 5.38
CA TRP A 95 6.89 -5.22 6.30
C TRP A 95 5.83 -5.53 7.36
N ALA A 96 4.66 -6.03 6.94
CA ALA A 96 3.50 -6.21 7.81
C ALA A 96 3.78 -7.19 8.96
N TYR A 97 4.54 -8.26 8.70
CA TYR A 97 4.98 -9.20 9.74
C TYR A 97 6.33 -8.87 10.34
N GLY A 98 7.14 -8.06 9.66
CA GLY A 98 8.47 -7.65 10.09
C GLY A 98 8.45 -6.37 10.90
N ALA A 99 8.88 -5.26 10.29
CA ALA A 99 9.00 -3.95 10.94
C ALA A 99 7.72 -3.49 11.67
N GLN A 100 6.54 -3.72 11.07
CA GLN A 100 5.25 -3.36 11.68
C GLN A 100 5.02 -4.08 13.02
N CYS A 101 5.53 -5.31 13.18
CA CYS A 101 5.47 -6.11 14.41
C CYS A 101 6.81 -6.08 15.20
N GLY A 102 7.81 -5.34 14.73
CA GLY A 102 9.16 -5.32 15.31
C GLY A 102 9.96 -6.62 15.14
N VAL A 103 9.59 -7.50 14.20
CA VAL A 103 10.24 -8.81 13.97
C VAL A 103 11.28 -8.69 12.85
N ASP A 104 12.48 -9.24 13.09
CA ASP A 104 13.58 -9.28 12.11
C ASP A 104 13.94 -10.71 11.65
N ASN A 105 13.07 -11.69 11.94
CA ASN A 105 13.22 -13.09 11.55
C ASN A 105 12.53 -13.35 10.19
N LEU A 106 13.31 -13.33 9.11
CA LEU A 106 12.81 -13.51 7.74
C LEU A 106 12.16 -14.88 7.49
N GLU A 107 12.59 -15.94 8.17
CA GLU A 107 11.96 -17.27 8.03
C GLU A 107 10.57 -17.30 8.64
N ALA A 108 10.39 -16.75 9.84
CA ALA A 108 9.07 -16.66 10.49
C ALA A 108 8.11 -15.77 9.70
N ILE A 109 8.59 -14.63 9.18
CA ILE A 109 7.85 -13.74 8.29
C ILE A 109 7.38 -14.49 7.03
N SER A 110 8.29 -15.24 6.40
CA SER A 110 7.98 -16.03 5.20
C SER A 110 6.97 -17.13 5.50
N LYS A 111 7.08 -17.79 6.66
CA LYS A 111 6.12 -18.80 7.12
C LYS A 111 4.73 -18.21 7.34
N ALA A 112 4.61 -17.04 7.98
CA ALA A 112 3.33 -16.35 8.16
C ALA A 112 2.69 -15.99 6.80
N ASN A 113 3.49 -15.47 5.85
CA ASN A 113 3.03 -15.24 4.47
C ASN A 113 2.56 -16.53 3.78
N PHE A 114 3.24 -17.66 3.97
CA PHE A 114 2.79 -18.94 3.40
C PHE A 114 1.44 -19.38 3.97
N ILE A 115 1.17 -19.11 5.26
CA ILE A 115 -0.13 -19.38 5.87
C ILE A 115 -1.21 -18.50 5.23
N CYS A 116 -0.96 -17.20 5.04
CA CYS A 116 -1.86 -16.31 4.32
C CYS A 116 -2.20 -16.83 2.92
N ASN A 117 -1.18 -17.24 2.15
CA ASN A 117 -1.37 -17.81 0.81
C ASN A 117 -2.22 -19.08 0.83
N LYS A 118 -2.00 -19.96 1.80
CA LYS A 118 -2.72 -21.24 1.93
C LYS A 118 -4.18 -21.05 2.36
N LEU A 119 -4.45 -20.08 3.24
CA LEU A 119 -5.76 -19.85 3.83
C LEU A 119 -6.56 -18.73 3.17
N GLY A 120 -5.97 -18.02 2.19
CA GLY A 120 -6.63 -16.95 1.45
C GLY A 120 -6.82 -15.67 2.27
N MET A 121 -5.79 -15.27 3.03
CA MET A 121 -5.80 -14.06 3.86
C MET A 121 -4.88 -12.98 3.29
N ASP A 122 -5.23 -11.71 3.51
CA ASP A 122 -4.35 -10.59 3.18
C ASP A 122 -3.23 -10.44 4.23
N PRO A 123 -1.95 -10.57 3.86
CA PRO A 123 -0.84 -10.41 4.81
C PRO A 123 -0.70 -8.98 5.35
N ILE A 124 -1.11 -7.93 4.61
CA ILE A 124 -1.05 -6.53 5.07
C ILE A 124 -1.99 -6.36 6.26
N THR A 125 -3.27 -6.66 6.05
CA THR A 125 -4.31 -6.58 7.08
C THR A 125 -3.96 -7.46 8.27
N MET A 126 -3.52 -8.70 8.04
CA MET A 126 -3.22 -9.65 9.11
C MET A 126 -2.04 -9.17 9.98
N GLY A 127 -0.90 -8.85 9.36
CA GLY A 127 0.28 -8.36 10.08
C GLY A 127 0.00 -7.04 10.81
N SER A 128 -0.74 -6.12 10.18
CA SER A 128 -1.13 -4.86 10.81
C SER A 128 -2.09 -5.05 11.98
N THR A 129 -3.00 -6.02 11.90
CA THR A 129 -3.91 -6.37 13.00
C THR A 129 -3.15 -6.97 14.18
N ILE A 130 -2.15 -7.83 13.93
CA ILE A 130 -1.24 -8.32 14.97
C ILE A 130 -0.44 -7.17 15.59
N GLY A 131 0.12 -6.26 14.77
CA GLY A 131 0.83 -5.09 15.27
C GLY A 131 -0.04 -4.19 16.16
N CYS A 132 -1.30 -3.99 15.80
CA CYS A 132 -2.27 -3.29 16.63
C CYS A 132 -2.52 -4.02 17.97
N ALA A 133 -2.63 -5.35 17.95
CA ALA A 133 -2.76 -6.17 19.16
C ALA A 133 -1.52 -6.11 20.06
N MET A 134 -0.31 -6.08 19.49
CA MET A 134 0.94 -5.89 20.23
C MET A 134 0.98 -4.53 20.94
N GLU A 135 0.53 -3.45 20.28
CA GLU A 135 0.44 -2.14 20.91
C GLU A 135 -0.59 -2.10 22.04
N LEU A 136 -1.78 -2.65 21.82
CA LEU A 136 -2.81 -2.77 22.84
C LEU A 136 -2.33 -3.57 24.07
N ALA A 137 -1.54 -4.63 23.86
CA ALA A 137 -0.92 -5.40 24.94
C ALA A 137 0.15 -4.59 25.68
N GLU A 138 1.03 -3.90 24.95
CA GLU A 138 2.07 -3.02 25.53
C GLU A 138 1.46 -1.95 26.45
N LEU A 139 0.30 -1.42 26.07
CA LEU A 139 -0.44 -0.43 26.85
C LEU A 139 -1.28 -1.03 28.00
N GLY A 140 -1.31 -2.37 28.14
CA GLY A 140 -2.09 -3.06 29.17
C GLY A 140 -3.61 -3.00 28.94
N LEU A 141 -4.05 -2.77 27.70
CA LEU A 141 -5.46 -2.56 27.33
C LEU A 141 -6.18 -3.88 26.99
N ILE A 142 -5.43 -4.98 26.86
CA ILE A 142 -5.97 -6.31 26.60
C ILE A 142 -5.38 -7.35 27.57
N ASP A 143 -6.17 -8.38 27.88
CA ASP A 143 -5.67 -9.55 28.58
C ASP A 143 -4.90 -10.46 27.62
N GLU A 144 -3.57 -10.25 27.56
CA GLU A 144 -2.63 -10.96 26.69
C GLU A 144 -2.71 -12.48 26.85
N LYS A 145 -3.15 -12.99 28.02
CA LYS A 145 -3.31 -14.44 28.24
C LYS A 145 -4.25 -15.09 27.25
N LYS A 146 -5.22 -14.33 26.71
CA LYS A 146 -6.16 -14.82 25.69
C LYS A 146 -5.46 -15.21 24.38
N ALA A 147 -4.34 -14.56 24.04
CA ALA A 147 -3.59 -14.82 22.81
C ALA A 147 -2.90 -16.20 22.81
N GLY A 148 -2.62 -16.76 23.99
CA GLY A 148 -1.89 -18.03 24.13
C GLY A 148 -0.46 -17.98 23.61
N VAL A 149 0.09 -16.78 23.42
CA VAL A 149 1.47 -16.45 23.04
C VAL A 149 1.72 -15.01 23.48
N SER A 150 2.97 -14.65 23.78
CA SER A 150 3.26 -13.27 24.17
C SER A 150 3.16 -12.30 22.99
N LEU A 151 2.54 -11.15 23.21
CA LEU A 151 2.33 -10.05 22.27
C LEU A 151 3.39 -8.93 22.41
N HIS A 152 4.56 -9.22 22.99
CA HIS A 152 5.66 -8.26 22.95
C HIS A 152 6.15 -8.03 21.50
N TRP A 153 6.60 -6.81 21.21
CA TRP A 153 7.23 -6.49 19.92
C TRP A 153 8.40 -7.43 19.62
N GLY A 154 8.50 -7.87 18.37
CA GLY A 154 9.57 -8.77 17.93
C GLY A 154 9.34 -10.25 18.22
N ASN A 155 8.17 -10.64 18.74
CA ASN A 155 7.85 -12.07 18.90
C ASN A 155 7.55 -12.75 17.56
N ALA A 156 8.55 -13.45 17.02
CA ALA A 156 8.44 -14.22 15.78
C ALA A 156 7.46 -15.42 15.88
N GLU A 157 7.29 -16.03 17.06
CA GLU A 157 6.31 -17.10 17.26
C GLU A 157 4.88 -16.57 17.16
N ALA A 158 4.64 -15.38 17.74
CA ALA A 158 3.33 -14.76 17.75
C ALA A 158 2.80 -14.51 16.33
N ILE A 159 3.63 -13.95 15.43
CA ILE A 159 3.19 -13.67 14.05
C ILE A 159 2.79 -14.94 13.30
N VAL A 160 3.45 -16.08 13.53
CA VAL A 160 3.12 -17.35 12.86
C VAL A 160 1.86 -17.95 13.47
N LYS A 161 1.81 -18.10 14.80
CA LYS A 161 0.71 -18.74 15.51
C LYS A 161 -0.60 -17.98 15.32
N LEU A 162 -0.57 -16.66 15.50
CA LEU A 162 -1.79 -15.84 15.42
C LEU A 162 -2.32 -15.75 14.00
N THR A 163 -1.47 -15.79 12.99
CA THR A 163 -1.90 -15.88 11.58
C THR A 163 -2.65 -17.19 11.34
N GLU A 164 -2.12 -18.33 11.80
CA GLU A 164 -2.79 -19.62 11.66
C GLU A 164 -4.12 -19.67 12.44
N ASP A 165 -4.11 -19.24 13.69
CA ASP A 165 -5.31 -19.20 14.53
C ASP A 165 -6.39 -18.29 13.98
N THR A 166 -6.01 -17.17 13.37
CA THR A 166 -6.97 -16.25 12.71
C THR A 166 -7.60 -16.91 11.49
N GLY A 167 -6.80 -17.57 10.65
CA GLY A 167 -7.31 -18.26 9.47
C GLY A 167 -8.28 -19.41 9.79
N TYR A 168 -8.07 -20.09 10.93
CA TYR A 168 -9.00 -21.11 11.44
C TYR A 168 -10.07 -20.59 12.40
N ARG A 169 -10.07 -19.28 12.71
CA ARG A 169 -10.96 -18.65 13.71
C ARG A 169 -10.93 -19.40 15.05
N ARG A 170 -9.73 -19.56 15.63
CA ARG A 170 -9.52 -20.26 16.92
C ARG A 170 -9.11 -19.28 18.02
N GLY A 171 -9.79 -19.34 19.16
CA GLY A 171 -9.43 -18.55 20.34
C GLY A 171 -9.31 -17.06 20.02
N PHE A 172 -8.17 -16.46 20.34
CA PHE A 172 -7.89 -15.04 20.05
C PHE A 172 -7.92 -14.69 18.56
N GLY A 173 -7.67 -15.68 17.68
CA GLY A 173 -7.77 -15.51 16.24
C GLY A 173 -9.18 -15.13 15.75
N GLU A 174 -10.25 -15.48 16.50
CA GLU A 174 -11.61 -15.01 16.18
C GLU A 174 -11.74 -13.49 16.27
N GLU A 175 -11.03 -12.87 17.22
CA GLU A 175 -11.05 -11.42 17.41
C GLU A 175 -10.21 -10.71 16.36
N LEU A 176 -9.02 -11.24 16.06
CA LEU A 176 -8.14 -10.71 15.03
C LEU A 176 -8.77 -10.82 13.63
N ALA A 177 -9.64 -11.82 13.39
CA ALA A 177 -10.35 -11.99 12.13
C ALA A 177 -11.34 -10.85 11.80
N LEU A 178 -11.55 -9.88 12.69
CA LEU A 178 -12.37 -8.70 12.46
C LEU A 178 -11.61 -7.55 11.78
N GLY A 179 -10.29 -7.65 11.67
CA GLY A 179 -9.39 -6.57 11.23
C GLY A 179 -9.09 -5.57 12.36
N SER A 180 -8.04 -4.77 12.19
CA SER A 180 -7.49 -3.91 13.25
C SER A 180 -8.50 -2.89 13.78
N TYR A 181 -9.31 -2.29 12.91
CA TYR A 181 -10.26 -1.25 13.34
C TYR A 181 -11.30 -1.81 14.31
N ARG A 182 -11.96 -2.90 13.92
CA ARG A 182 -13.02 -3.53 14.75
C ARG A 182 -12.43 -4.20 15.98
N PHE A 183 -11.23 -4.77 15.85
CA PHE A 183 -10.49 -5.32 16.97
C PHE A 183 -10.18 -4.23 18.01
N ALA A 184 -9.59 -3.11 17.59
CA ALA A 184 -9.24 -2.02 18.50
C ALA A 184 -10.47 -1.30 19.07
N GLU A 185 -11.53 -1.12 18.26
CA GLU A 185 -12.84 -0.59 18.70
C GLU A 185 -13.46 -1.45 19.81
N LYS A 186 -13.38 -2.78 19.71
CA LYS A 186 -13.87 -3.70 20.75
C LYS A 186 -13.20 -3.45 22.11
N TYR A 187 -11.96 -2.99 22.10
CA TYR A 187 -11.20 -2.63 23.30
C TYR A 187 -11.30 -1.14 23.66
N GLY A 188 -12.12 -0.36 22.96
CA GLY A 188 -12.36 1.06 23.24
C GLY A 188 -11.31 2.01 22.65
N HIS A 189 -10.43 1.52 21.77
CA HIS A 189 -9.27 2.26 21.27
C HIS A 189 -9.13 2.23 19.73
N PRO A 190 -10.18 2.60 18.96
CA PRO A 190 -10.11 2.57 17.50
C PRO A 190 -8.99 3.45 16.91
N GLU A 191 -8.51 4.45 17.64
CA GLU A 191 -7.39 5.31 17.25
C GLU A 191 -6.04 4.58 17.11
N LEU A 192 -5.90 3.38 17.71
CA LEU A 192 -4.71 2.54 17.59
C LEU A 192 -4.74 1.66 16.32
N SER A 193 -5.83 1.65 15.57
CA SER A 193 -5.87 1.07 14.23
C SER A 193 -5.28 2.04 13.23
N MET A 194 -4.14 1.66 12.64
CA MET A 194 -3.52 2.43 11.56
C MET A 194 -4.22 2.14 10.22
N SER A 195 -5.47 2.58 10.10
CA SER A 195 -6.32 2.36 8.92
C SER A 195 -6.95 3.64 8.37
N ALA A 196 -7.31 3.63 7.09
CA ALA A 196 -8.18 4.63 6.48
C ALA A 196 -9.39 3.92 5.86
N LYS A 197 -10.60 4.42 6.15
CA LYS A 197 -11.89 3.75 5.82
C LYS A 197 -11.91 2.28 6.28
N LYS A 198 -11.30 2.02 7.45
CA LYS A 198 -11.17 0.69 8.09
C LYS A 198 -10.34 -0.34 7.31
N GLN A 199 -9.60 0.08 6.29
CA GLN A 199 -8.56 -0.73 5.64
C GLN A 199 -7.18 -0.33 6.17
N GLU A 200 -6.43 -1.31 6.65
CA GLU A 200 -5.08 -1.17 7.17
C GLU A 200 -4.14 -0.55 6.15
N MET A 201 -3.41 0.49 6.56
CA MET A 201 -2.45 1.17 5.69
C MET A 201 -1.20 0.30 5.45
N PRO A 202 -0.57 0.41 4.27
CA PRO A 202 0.59 -0.39 3.86
C PRO A 202 1.93 0.22 4.31
N ALA A 203 3.04 -0.34 3.81
CA ALA A 203 4.42 -0.17 4.30
C ALA A 203 5.09 1.21 4.08
N TYR A 204 4.36 2.32 4.05
CA TYR A 204 4.95 3.64 3.87
C TYR A 204 4.40 4.64 4.89
N ASP A 205 5.30 5.28 5.66
CA ASP A 205 4.88 6.23 6.67
C ASP A 205 4.47 7.57 6.02
N PRO A 206 3.19 7.97 6.09
CA PRO A 206 2.72 9.16 5.40
C PRO A 206 3.23 10.46 6.05
N ARG A 207 3.79 10.42 7.27
CA ARG A 207 4.46 11.59 7.85
C ARG A 207 5.74 11.91 7.09
N ALA A 208 6.43 10.90 6.57
CA ALA A 208 7.63 11.06 5.77
C ALA A 208 7.33 11.35 4.28
N LEU A 209 6.23 10.78 3.75
CA LEU A 209 5.81 10.86 2.36
C LEU A 209 4.43 11.54 2.23
N GLN A 210 4.41 12.85 1.97
CA GLN A 210 3.17 13.64 2.02
C GLN A 210 2.16 13.20 0.96
N GLY A 211 2.61 12.92 -0.27
CA GLY A 211 1.76 12.46 -1.36
C GLY A 211 1.11 11.12 -1.06
N MET A 212 1.89 10.16 -0.52
CA MET A 212 1.34 8.88 -0.09
C MET A 212 0.29 9.02 1.03
N GLY A 213 0.45 9.97 1.95
CA GLY A 213 -0.59 10.28 2.94
C GLY A 213 -1.89 10.81 2.33
N LEU A 214 -1.80 11.64 1.29
CA LEU A 214 -2.98 12.09 0.54
C LEU A 214 -3.64 10.93 -0.22
N GLU A 215 -2.85 10.02 -0.80
CA GLU A 215 -3.37 8.79 -1.43
C GLU A 215 -4.17 7.97 -0.40
N TYR A 216 -3.61 7.65 0.77
CA TYR A 216 -4.32 6.85 1.77
C TYR A 216 -5.64 7.47 2.22
N ALA A 217 -5.66 8.80 2.41
CA ALA A 217 -6.88 9.51 2.76
C ALA A 217 -7.93 9.44 1.64
N THR A 218 -7.52 9.61 0.38
CA THR A 218 -8.45 9.82 -0.74
C THR A 218 -8.73 8.59 -1.59
N SER A 219 -8.03 7.48 -1.38
CA SER A 219 -8.20 6.26 -2.15
C SER A 219 -9.63 5.70 -2.03
N ASN A 220 -10.21 5.33 -3.17
CA ASN A 220 -11.60 4.84 -3.22
C ASN A 220 -11.83 3.49 -2.51
N ARG A 221 -10.78 2.75 -2.13
CA ARG A 221 -10.94 1.45 -1.46
C ARG A 221 -10.56 1.43 0.02
N GLY A 222 -9.99 2.52 0.54
CA GLY A 222 -9.40 2.61 1.89
C GLY A 222 -7.88 2.81 1.85
N GLY A 223 -7.22 2.69 2.99
CA GLY A 223 -5.78 2.96 3.14
C GLY A 223 -4.91 2.07 2.25
N CYS A 224 -4.62 2.51 1.02
CA CYS A 224 -3.95 1.68 0.03
C CYS A 224 -2.95 2.47 -0.83
N HIS A 225 -1.82 1.87 -1.17
CA HIS A 225 -0.72 2.54 -1.87
C HIS A 225 -0.76 2.38 -3.40
N VAL A 226 -1.26 1.25 -3.93
CA VAL A 226 -1.16 0.97 -5.38
C VAL A 226 -2.26 1.60 -6.22
N ARG A 227 -3.24 2.32 -5.63
CA ARG A 227 -4.24 3.04 -6.41
C ARG A 227 -3.73 4.41 -6.88
N GLY A 228 -2.75 4.97 -6.18
CA GLY A 228 -1.93 6.10 -6.61
C GLY A 228 -0.56 6.00 -5.97
N TYR A 229 0.39 5.31 -6.61
CA TYR A 229 1.65 4.93 -5.97
C TYR A 229 2.68 6.07 -5.88
N LEU A 230 2.44 7.03 -4.98
CA LEU A 230 3.23 8.26 -4.85
C LEU A 230 4.65 8.04 -4.33
N THR A 231 4.94 6.90 -3.72
CA THR A 231 6.32 6.49 -3.41
C THR A 231 7.19 6.42 -4.67
N SER A 232 6.59 6.14 -5.84
CA SER A 232 7.31 6.16 -7.11
C SER A 232 7.98 7.51 -7.38
N PRO A 233 7.27 8.65 -7.46
CA PRO A 233 7.94 9.95 -7.64
C PRO A 233 8.61 10.48 -6.37
N GLU A 234 8.09 10.18 -5.16
CA GLU A 234 8.64 10.70 -3.90
C GLU A 234 9.95 10.05 -3.50
N VAL A 235 10.12 8.75 -3.76
CA VAL A 235 11.31 8.00 -3.36
C VAL A 235 12.12 7.56 -4.58
N LEU A 236 11.48 6.85 -5.51
CA LEU A 236 12.17 6.23 -6.65
C LEU A 236 12.52 7.22 -7.76
N GLY A 237 11.86 8.39 -7.78
CA GLY A 237 12.06 9.44 -8.77
C GLY A 237 11.46 9.14 -10.14
N ILE A 238 10.36 8.38 -10.18
CA ILE A 238 9.70 7.97 -11.43
C ILE A 238 8.24 8.49 -11.43
N PRO A 239 7.80 9.22 -12.47
CA PRO A 239 8.56 9.60 -13.67
C PRO A 239 9.58 10.73 -13.43
N GLU A 240 9.43 11.48 -12.33
CA GLU A 240 10.40 12.47 -11.88
C GLU A 240 10.49 12.50 -10.35
N LYS A 241 11.60 13.02 -9.83
CA LYS A 241 11.85 13.11 -8.40
C LYS A 241 11.12 14.29 -7.79
N LEU A 242 10.23 14.00 -6.84
CA LEU A 242 9.56 14.99 -6.01
C LEU A 242 10.18 15.03 -4.61
N ASP A 243 10.21 16.21 -4.00
CA ASP A 243 10.50 16.33 -2.57
C ASP A 243 9.37 15.66 -1.76
N PRO A 244 9.63 14.63 -0.94
CA PRO A 244 8.62 13.99 -0.12
C PRO A 244 7.89 14.92 0.87
N ALA A 245 8.50 16.05 1.23
CA ALA A 245 7.96 17.00 2.20
C ALA A 245 7.10 18.13 1.58
N ASP A 246 7.16 18.30 0.25
CA ASP A 246 6.33 19.28 -0.44
C ASP A 246 4.84 18.92 -0.32
N THR A 247 3.99 19.91 -0.07
CA THR A 247 2.53 19.77 -0.02
C THR A 247 1.83 20.42 -1.21
N GLN A 248 2.53 21.24 -2.00
CA GLN A 248 1.89 22.04 -3.06
C GLN A 248 1.70 21.26 -4.36
N SER A 249 2.69 20.46 -4.77
CA SER A 249 2.59 19.66 -6.01
C SER A 249 1.81 18.36 -5.84
N LYS A 250 1.74 17.81 -4.63
CA LYS A 250 1.19 16.49 -4.34
C LYS A 250 -0.26 16.28 -4.74
N PRO A 251 -1.18 17.25 -4.59
CA PRO A 251 -2.56 17.09 -5.04
C PRO A 251 -2.68 16.73 -6.52
N GLN A 252 -1.94 17.42 -7.39
CA GLN A 252 -1.98 17.15 -8.83
C GLN A 252 -1.35 15.79 -9.15
N TRP A 253 -0.20 15.47 -8.56
CA TRP A 253 0.45 14.17 -8.76
C TRP A 253 -0.41 13.00 -8.28
N THR A 254 -1.09 13.17 -7.15
CA THR A 254 -2.02 12.17 -6.60
C THR A 254 -3.19 11.93 -7.55
N LYS A 255 -3.85 12.99 -8.03
CA LYS A 255 -4.88 12.86 -9.07
C LYS A 255 -4.37 12.10 -10.30
N THR A 256 -3.23 12.54 -10.86
CA THR A 256 -2.68 11.94 -12.09
C THR A 256 -2.35 10.45 -11.91
N PHE A 257 -1.72 10.07 -10.80
CA PHE A 257 -1.38 8.67 -10.52
C PHE A 257 -2.63 7.81 -10.30
N GLN A 258 -3.64 8.35 -9.62
CA GLN A 258 -4.92 7.68 -9.43
C GLN A 258 -5.65 7.42 -10.75
N ASP A 259 -5.70 8.43 -11.62
CA ASP A 259 -6.33 8.31 -12.94
C ASP A 259 -5.57 7.30 -13.82
N LEU A 260 -4.24 7.42 -13.90
CA LEU A 260 -3.41 6.50 -14.67
C LEU A 260 -3.56 5.06 -14.17
N THR A 261 -3.56 4.85 -12.86
CA THR A 261 -3.67 3.50 -12.28
C THR A 261 -5.05 2.89 -12.52
N ALA A 262 -6.13 3.67 -12.39
CA ALA A 262 -7.47 3.19 -12.73
C ALA A 262 -7.57 2.74 -14.20
N ALA A 263 -6.90 3.46 -15.11
CA ALA A 263 -6.81 3.07 -16.51
C ALA A 263 -5.96 1.79 -16.70
N VAL A 264 -4.79 1.70 -16.07
CA VAL A 264 -3.91 0.51 -16.11
C VAL A 264 -4.61 -0.75 -15.60
N ASP A 265 -5.32 -0.65 -14.47
CA ASP A 265 -6.10 -1.74 -13.89
C ASP A 265 -7.17 -2.23 -14.88
N SER A 266 -7.84 -1.31 -15.58
CA SER A 266 -8.87 -1.62 -16.57
C SER A 266 -8.33 -2.30 -17.84
N LEU A 267 -7.06 -2.07 -18.17
CA LEU A 267 -6.37 -2.73 -19.28
C LEU A 267 -5.90 -4.16 -18.93
N GLY A 268 -5.94 -4.54 -17.65
CA GLY A 268 -5.37 -5.80 -17.17
C GLY A 268 -3.84 -5.83 -17.19
N PHE A 269 -3.20 -4.65 -17.18
CA PHE A 269 -1.76 -4.52 -17.15
C PHE A 269 -1.22 -4.46 -15.72
N CYS A 270 -0.02 -4.99 -15.52
CA CYS A 270 0.67 -4.87 -14.24
C CYS A 270 1.10 -3.43 -14.00
N LEU A 271 0.85 -2.89 -12.80
CA LEU A 271 1.26 -1.54 -12.44
C LEU A 271 2.77 -1.31 -12.57
N PHE A 272 3.62 -2.32 -12.34
CA PHE A 272 5.08 -2.16 -12.47
C PHE A 272 5.55 -1.85 -13.88
N LEU A 273 4.69 -1.97 -14.90
CA LEU A 273 4.99 -1.48 -16.23
C LEU A 273 5.16 0.05 -16.24
N THR A 274 4.50 0.78 -15.34
CA THR A 274 4.58 2.25 -15.27
C THR A 274 5.95 2.75 -14.80
N PHE A 275 6.82 1.87 -14.29
CA PHE A 275 8.22 2.23 -14.05
C PHE A 275 8.98 2.53 -15.34
N ALA A 276 8.61 1.87 -16.45
CA ALA A 276 9.32 1.97 -17.72
C ALA A 276 8.47 2.56 -18.86
N LEU A 277 7.14 2.52 -18.73
CA LEU A 277 6.19 2.92 -19.75
C LEU A 277 5.36 4.11 -19.26
N ASP A 278 5.29 5.16 -20.07
CA ASP A 278 4.38 6.28 -19.84
C ASP A 278 2.96 6.00 -20.37
N ALA A 279 2.03 6.94 -20.15
CA ALA A 279 0.65 6.82 -20.63
C ALA A 279 0.56 6.66 -22.16
N GLY A 280 1.46 7.28 -22.92
CA GLY A 280 1.50 7.15 -24.38
C GLY A 280 1.98 5.77 -24.83
N ASP A 281 3.00 5.21 -24.16
CA ASP A 281 3.45 3.84 -24.39
C ASP A 281 2.31 2.83 -24.13
N LEU A 282 1.58 3.01 -23.02
CA LEU A 282 0.43 2.17 -22.66
C LEU A 282 -0.71 2.30 -23.68
N ALA A 283 -1.08 3.52 -24.05
CA ALA A 283 -2.08 3.79 -25.07
C ALA A 283 -1.72 3.15 -26.42
N SER A 284 -0.44 3.25 -26.84
CA SER A 284 0.04 2.62 -28.07
C SER A 284 0.00 1.08 -28.05
N GLN A 285 -0.03 0.44 -26.87
CA GLN A 285 -0.21 -1.01 -26.78
C GLN A 285 -1.65 -1.45 -27.04
N VAL A 286 -2.63 -0.59 -26.77
CA VAL A 286 -4.06 -0.92 -26.87
C VAL A 286 -4.70 -0.46 -28.17
N THR A 287 -4.18 0.60 -28.81
CA THR A 287 -4.57 1.06 -30.16
C THR A 287 -4.83 -0.08 -31.17
N PRO A 288 -3.91 -1.03 -31.39
CA PRO A 288 -4.15 -2.12 -32.36
C PRO A 288 -5.21 -3.13 -31.90
N ILE A 289 -5.51 -3.22 -30.61
CA ILE A 289 -6.53 -4.11 -30.05
C ILE A 289 -7.93 -3.49 -30.22
N ILE A 290 -8.04 -2.19 -29.96
CA ILE A 290 -9.29 -1.44 -30.09
C ILE A 290 -9.65 -1.15 -31.56
N GLY A 291 -8.64 -1.11 -32.46
CA GLY A 291 -8.84 -0.87 -33.89
C GLY A 291 -8.95 0.62 -34.26
N ARG A 292 -8.67 1.52 -33.31
CA ARG A 292 -8.50 2.97 -33.54
C ARG A 292 -7.40 3.52 -32.65
N GLU A 293 -6.91 4.71 -32.99
CA GLU A 293 -5.96 5.43 -32.14
C GLU A 293 -6.58 5.72 -30.76
N VAL A 294 -5.80 5.43 -29.72
CA VAL A 294 -6.04 5.79 -28.32
C VAL A 294 -4.87 6.69 -27.91
N THR A 295 -5.16 7.87 -27.38
CA THR A 295 -4.12 8.82 -26.92
C THR A 295 -3.86 8.70 -25.42
N ALA A 296 -2.79 9.33 -24.94
CA ALA A 296 -2.49 9.38 -23.51
C ALA A 296 -3.58 10.15 -22.73
N GLU A 297 -4.09 11.24 -23.29
CA GLU A 297 -5.14 12.07 -22.71
C GLU A 297 -6.45 11.30 -22.62
N GLU A 298 -6.78 10.51 -23.64
CA GLU A 298 -7.95 9.65 -23.63
C GLU A 298 -7.85 8.60 -22.52
N LEU A 299 -6.68 7.96 -22.38
CA LEU A 299 -6.44 6.96 -21.34
C LEU A 299 -6.58 7.56 -19.92
N LEU A 300 -6.03 8.76 -19.70
CA LEU A 300 -6.18 9.48 -18.43
C LEU A 300 -7.64 9.89 -18.17
N THR A 301 -8.38 10.32 -19.20
CA THR A 301 -9.81 10.66 -19.09
C THR A 301 -10.66 9.44 -18.72
N ILE A 302 -10.35 8.27 -19.29
CA ILE A 302 -10.98 6.99 -18.90
C ILE A 302 -10.72 6.70 -17.42
N GLY A 303 -9.47 6.85 -16.98
CA GLY A 303 -9.07 6.72 -15.58
C GLY A 303 -9.84 7.67 -14.65
N GLU A 304 -9.92 8.95 -14.99
CA GLU A 304 -10.66 9.96 -14.22
C GLU A 304 -12.15 9.62 -14.14
N ARG A 305 -12.76 9.13 -15.24
CA ARG A 305 -14.15 8.66 -15.26
C ARG A 305 -14.36 7.51 -14.28
N ILE A 306 -13.49 6.49 -14.30
CA ILE A 306 -13.57 5.33 -13.38
C ILE A 306 -13.41 5.80 -11.93
N TRP A 307 -12.45 6.67 -11.65
CA TRP A 307 -12.23 7.16 -10.29
C TRP A 307 -13.44 7.92 -9.73
N ASN A 308 -14.09 8.74 -10.55
CA ASN A 308 -15.31 9.46 -10.15
C ASN A 308 -16.51 8.52 -10.00
N LEU A 309 -16.63 7.50 -10.86
CA LEU A 309 -17.66 6.47 -10.74
C LEU A 309 -17.55 5.72 -9.39
N GLU A 310 -16.34 5.30 -9.03
CA GLU A 310 -16.07 4.65 -7.74
C GLU A 310 -16.32 5.58 -6.55
N LYS A 311 -15.88 6.85 -6.62
CA LYS A 311 -16.18 7.85 -5.58
C LYS A 311 -17.68 8.02 -5.40
N PHE A 312 -18.43 8.08 -6.49
CA PHE A 312 -19.87 8.22 -6.46
C PHE A 312 -20.56 6.98 -5.86
N PHE A 313 -20.08 5.78 -6.20
CA PHE A 313 -20.53 4.55 -5.54
C PHE A 313 -20.30 4.61 -4.02
N ASN A 314 -19.11 5.02 -3.58
CA ASN A 314 -18.77 5.15 -2.16
C ASN A 314 -19.70 6.11 -1.41
N LEU A 315 -19.96 7.28 -2.01
CA LEU A 315 -20.91 8.25 -1.45
C LEU A 315 -22.31 7.65 -1.28
N LYS A 316 -22.79 6.90 -2.28
CA LYS A 316 -24.08 6.19 -2.22
C LYS A 316 -24.08 5.05 -1.21
N ALA A 317 -22.94 4.40 -0.99
CA ALA A 317 -22.76 3.36 0.02
C ALA A 317 -22.63 3.91 1.46
N GLY A 318 -22.57 5.25 1.62
CA GLY A 318 -22.51 5.91 2.92
C GLY A 318 -21.10 6.27 3.39
N ILE A 319 -20.08 6.10 2.55
CA ILE A 319 -18.72 6.57 2.87
C ILE A 319 -18.69 8.09 2.70
N SER A 320 -18.50 8.79 3.81
CA SER A 320 -18.50 10.25 3.81
C SER A 320 -17.13 10.79 3.41
N PRO A 321 -17.05 11.94 2.70
CA PRO A 321 -15.78 12.64 2.50
C PRO A 321 -15.09 13.06 3.80
N LYS A 322 -15.81 13.10 4.93
CA LYS A 322 -15.20 13.27 6.27
C LYS A 322 -14.27 12.11 6.66
N GLU A 323 -14.41 10.97 6.00
CA GLU A 323 -13.53 9.80 6.13
C GLU A 323 -12.31 9.87 5.20
N ASP A 324 -12.14 10.96 4.43
CA ASP A 324 -10.90 11.27 3.72
C ASP A 324 -9.87 11.85 4.71
N THR A 325 -9.41 11.00 5.63
CA THR A 325 -8.51 11.38 6.72
C THR A 325 -7.50 10.28 7.03
N LEU A 326 -6.57 10.57 7.96
CA LEU A 326 -5.59 9.64 8.50
C LEU A 326 -5.80 9.48 10.01
N PRO A 327 -5.33 8.37 10.63
CA PRO A 327 -5.30 8.21 12.07
C PRO A 327 -4.64 9.40 12.79
N PRO A 328 -5.13 9.82 13.99
CA PRO A 328 -4.65 11.00 14.70
C PRO A 328 -3.13 11.04 14.90
N ARG A 329 -2.51 9.88 15.17
CA ARG A 329 -1.05 9.74 15.29
C ARG A 329 -0.32 10.35 14.10
N LEU A 330 -0.77 10.06 12.88
CA LEU A 330 -0.08 10.46 11.66
C LEU A 330 -0.25 11.95 11.35
N LEU A 331 -1.28 12.59 11.91
CA LEU A 331 -1.55 14.02 11.76
C LEU A 331 -0.94 14.88 12.87
N LYS A 332 -0.67 14.30 14.05
CA LYS A 332 -0.34 15.06 15.27
C LYS A 332 0.95 14.65 15.96
N GLU A 333 1.35 13.38 15.88
CA GLU A 333 2.51 12.85 16.58
C GLU A 333 3.73 12.86 15.63
N PRO A 334 4.74 13.71 15.89
CA PRO A 334 5.94 13.76 15.06
C PRO A 334 6.73 12.45 15.10
N ILE A 335 7.35 12.07 13.98
CA ILE A 335 8.25 10.91 13.94
C ILE A 335 9.35 11.09 15.01
N PRO A 336 9.58 10.10 15.90
CA PRO A 336 10.45 10.28 17.07
C PRO A 336 11.95 10.30 16.73
N ALA A 337 12.37 9.54 15.72
CA ALA A 337 13.77 9.33 15.38
C ALA A 337 13.98 9.01 13.89
N GLY A 338 15.24 8.92 13.46
CA GLY A 338 15.62 8.57 12.08
C GLY A 338 15.60 9.75 11.10
N PRO A 339 15.79 9.48 9.79
CA PRO A 339 15.98 10.50 8.74
C PRO A 339 14.82 11.51 8.61
N SER A 340 13.63 11.10 9.00
CA SER A 340 12.37 11.86 8.89
C SER A 340 11.90 12.42 10.24
N LYS A 341 12.76 12.41 11.27
CA LYS A 341 12.45 12.89 12.62
C LYS A 341 11.75 14.25 12.61
N GLY A 342 10.72 14.38 13.43
CA GLY A 342 9.98 15.64 13.64
C GLY A 342 8.89 15.91 12.60
N ARG A 343 8.73 15.07 11.57
CA ARG A 343 7.68 15.25 10.56
C ARG A 343 6.32 14.73 11.03
N VAL A 344 5.28 15.38 10.56
CA VAL A 344 3.86 14.96 10.61
C VAL A 344 3.27 15.05 9.20
N ASN A 345 2.17 14.35 8.93
CA ASN A 345 1.47 14.53 7.66
C ASN A 345 0.61 15.80 7.69
N LYS A 346 0.71 16.61 6.63
CA LYS A 346 0.05 17.90 6.47
C LYS A 346 -1.19 17.81 5.57
N LEU A 347 -1.98 16.75 5.71
CA LEU A 347 -3.17 16.48 4.90
C LEU A 347 -4.10 17.69 4.74
N HIS A 348 -4.27 18.47 5.82
CA HIS A 348 -5.10 19.66 5.84
C HIS A 348 -4.67 20.76 4.84
N GLU A 349 -3.39 20.81 4.46
CA GLU A 349 -2.87 21.73 3.44
C GLU A 349 -3.20 21.22 2.01
N MET A 350 -3.29 19.89 1.83
CA MET A 350 -3.35 19.25 0.51
C MET A 350 -4.77 18.90 0.06
N LEU A 351 -5.62 18.43 0.97
CA LEU A 351 -6.93 17.89 0.66
C LEU A 351 -7.87 18.90 -0.04
N PRO A 352 -7.96 20.18 0.37
CA PRO A 352 -8.80 21.15 -0.31
C PRO A 352 -8.39 21.35 -1.78
N ARG A 353 -7.08 21.46 -2.04
CA ARG A 353 -6.56 21.60 -3.41
C ARG A 353 -6.80 20.34 -4.24
N TYR A 354 -6.72 19.16 -3.63
CA TYR A 354 -7.04 17.91 -4.30
C TYR A 354 -8.51 17.86 -4.76
N TYR A 355 -9.46 18.27 -3.92
CA TYR A 355 -10.88 18.35 -4.30
C TYR A 355 -11.12 19.34 -5.44
N GLU A 356 -10.50 20.52 -5.38
CA GLU A 356 -10.58 21.50 -6.45
C GLU A 356 -10.09 20.91 -7.80
N LEU A 357 -8.91 20.26 -7.80
CA LEU A 357 -8.33 19.64 -8.99
C LEU A 357 -9.17 18.48 -9.53
N ARG A 358 -9.88 17.78 -8.64
CA ARG A 358 -10.84 16.73 -9.00
C ARG A 358 -12.13 17.28 -9.61
N GLY A 359 -12.37 18.59 -9.54
CA GLY A 359 -13.66 19.21 -9.87
C GLY A 359 -14.76 18.74 -8.92
N TRP A 360 -14.41 18.59 -7.64
CA TRP A 360 -15.33 18.28 -6.55
C TRP A 360 -15.62 19.55 -5.77
N ASP A 361 -16.76 19.57 -5.08
CA ASP A 361 -17.06 20.64 -4.14
C ASP A 361 -16.17 20.56 -2.89
N LYS A 362 -16.26 21.58 -2.04
CA LYS A 362 -15.52 21.67 -0.78
C LYS A 362 -15.83 20.52 0.20
N ASP A 363 -16.96 19.87 0.01
CA ASP A 363 -17.42 18.76 0.83
C ASP A 363 -16.97 17.42 0.23
N GLY A 364 -16.15 17.43 -0.83
CA GLY A 364 -15.54 16.24 -1.45
C GLY A 364 -16.49 15.44 -2.35
N THR A 365 -17.54 16.09 -2.87
CA THR A 365 -18.52 15.48 -3.77
C THR A 365 -18.29 15.95 -5.22
N PRO A 366 -18.26 15.05 -6.22
CA PRO A 366 -18.18 15.45 -7.62
C PRO A 366 -19.29 16.44 -8.02
N THR A 367 -18.94 17.57 -8.65
CA THR A 367 -19.96 18.53 -9.08
C THR A 367 -20.76 18.01 -10.26
N LYS A 368 -21.93 18.62 -10.52
CA LYS A 368 -22.76 18.27 -11.67
C LYS A 368 -21.99 18.44 -12.99
N GLU A 369 -21.26 19.55 -13.12
CA GLU A 369 -20.44 19.86 -14.30
C GLU A 369 -19.34 18.82 -14.50
N LYS A 370 -18.70 18.38 -13.41
CA LYS A 370 -17.70 17.32 -13.46
C LYS A 370 -18.31 15.99 -13.89
N LEU A 371 -19.46 15.59 -13.34
CA LEU A 371 -20.15 14.37 -13.76
C LEU A 371 -20.60 14.43 -15.22
N GLU A 372 -21.12 15.56 -15.69
CA GLU A 372 -21.48 15.77 -17.09
C GLU A 372 -20.26 15.68 -18.01
N SER A 373 -19.13 16.30 -17.64
CA SER A 373 -17.88 16.22 -18.41
C SER A 373 -17.28 14.82 -18.55
N LEU A 374 -17.70 13.88 -17.69
CA LEU A 374 -17.23 12.50 -17.67
C LEU A 374 -18.29 11.50 -18.17
N ASP A 375 -19.42 11.97 -18.72
CA ASP A 375 -20.55 11.14 -19.16
C ASP A 375 -21.17 10.32 -18.01
N LEU A 376 -21.19 10.89 -16.80
CA LEU A 376 -21.68 10.25 -15.56
C LEU A 376 -22.95 10.90 -15.00
N LEU A 377 -23.56 11.86 -15.72
CA LEU A 377 -24.68 12.66 -15.21
C LEU A 377 -25.91 11.82 -14.82
N ASP A 378 -26.16 10.72 -15.55
CA ASP A 378 -27.26 9.79 -15.28
C ASP A 378 -27.17 9.11 -13.90
N LEU A 379 -26.00 9.14 -13.25
CA LEU A 379 -25.81 8.60 -11.92
C LEU A 379 -26.33 9.54 -10.82
N ALA A 380 -26.33 10.85 -11.07
CA ALA A 380 -26.79 11.87 -10.13
C ALA A 380 -28.32 12.02 -10.08
N THR A 381 -29.02 11.53 -11.10
CA THR A 381 -30.48 11.64 -11.24
C THR A 381 -31.26 10.41 -10.75
N LYS A 382 -30.55 9.33 -10.40
CA LYS A 382 -31.07 8.12 -9.76
C LYS A 382 -30.58 8.03 -8.32
#